data_AF-A0A010R6P6-F1
#
_entry.id   AF-A0A010R6P6-F1
#
_cell.length_a   1.000
_cell.length_b   1.000
_cell.length_c   1.000
_cell.angle_alpha   90.00
_cell.angle_beta   90.00
_cell.angle_gamma   90.00
#
_symmetry.space_group_name_H-M   'P 1'
#
loop_
_entity.id
_entity.type
_entity.pdbx_description
1 polymer ?
#
loop_
_entity_poly.entity_id
_entity_poly.type
_entity_poly.pdbx_seq_one_letter_code
_entity_poly.pdbx_strand_id
1 'polypeptide(L)'
;MVSLKTFGIALAFAAEASTQPIYADVPDIIPSNAARNVPRAAPFIPGGKKAGSAGGNAVPFWKEHLGWWYDWTPSPHSVPGVVGVSMLWGNGQNGPRDSKRFSDFGKLTETPQYLLGFNEPDCKGQDTSANMKVSNAVEVWNNRIAPYGSKGSLIGSPAMCMQKDEKWLKKFNAASLLHSWDFTAIHIYKPDMAGVQADIDYYWKTYGKPIWITEFGCVYDQQGFTPCSQQTQINQWIRDAVDLFENNEHVMAYAYTDGGGLGQAWLPTKNNGKELSESGKTYLSAIRKYH
;
A
#
# COMPACT_ATOMS: atom_id res chain seq x y z
N MET A 1 -59.36 36.47 -32.37
CA MET A 1 -60.52 36.88 -31.55
C MET A 1 -60.82 35.81 -30.51
N VAL A 2 -60.35 35.96 -29.27
CA VAL A 2 -61.08 35.59 -28.05
C VAL A 2 -60.64 36.57 -26.97
N SER A 3 -61.64 37.14 -26.30
CA SER A 3 -61.62 38.31 -25.43
C SER A 3 -61.08 38.00 -24.03
N LEU A 4 -60.18 38.85 -23.52
CA LEU A 4 -59.92 39.00 -22.09
C LEU A 4 -61.18 39.58 -21.42
N LYS A 5 -61.55 39.05 -20.24
CA LYS A 5 -62.47 39.71 -19.31
C LYS A 5 -61.77 39.87 -17.96
N THR A 6 -61.57 41.13 -17.62
CA THR A 6 -61.18 41.67 -16.31
C THR A 6 -62.40 41.69 -15.38
N PHE A 7 -62.19 41.42 -14.10
CA PHE A 7 -63.04 41.90 -13.00
C PHE A 7 -62.10 42.21 -11.82
N GLY A 8 -62.28 43.38 -11.21
CA GLY A 8 -61.45 43.87 -10.09
C GLY A 8 -62.22 43.96 -8.76
N ILE A 9 -61.60 44.72 -7.84
CA ILE A 9 -62.10 45.22 -6.53
C ILE A 9 -61.88 44.20 -5.39
N ALA A 10 -61.37 44.50 -4.19
CA ALA A 10 -61.09 45.72 -3.43
C ALA A 10 -59.92 45.49 -2.43
N LEU A 11 -59.28 46.58 -1.98
CA LEU A 11 -58.49 46.62 -0.74
C LEU A 11 -59.40 46.75 0.49
N ALA A 12 -59.06 46.05 1.57
CA ALA A 12 -59.29 46.50 2.95
C ALA A 12 -58.26 45.88 3.91
N PHE A 13 -57.62 46.71 4.72
CA PHE A 13 -56.70 46.37 5.80
C PHE A 13 -57.47 45.81 7.02
N ALA A 14 -56.91 44.80 7.68
CA ALA A 14 -57.11 44.55 9.10
C ALA A 14 -55.87 43.85 9.68
N ALA A 15 -55.40 44.34 10.81
CA ALA A 15 -54.20 43.90 11.51
C ALA A 15 -54.46 42.62 12.33
N GLU A 16 -53.49 41.71 12.37
CA GLU A 16 -53.45 40.64 13.38
C GLU A 16 -52.09 40.57 14.06
N ALA A 17 -52.17 40.43 15.38
CA ALA A 17 -51.10 40.57 16.34
C ALA A 17 -50.14 39.35 16.33
N SER A 18 -48.85 39.66 16.47
CA SER A 18 -47.79 38.69 16.71
C SER A 18 -47.94 38.04 18.08
N THR A 19 -48.22 36.74 18.11
CA THR A 19 -48.03 35.89 19.30
C THR A 19 -46.97 34.85 19.00
N GLN A 20 -45.78 35.02 19.56
CA GLN A 20 -44.69 34.05 19.54
C GLN A 20 -45.04 32.85 20.43
N PRO A 21 -44.74 31.60 20.01
CA PRO A 21 -44.94 30.43 20.87
C PRO A 21 -43.86 30.34 21.95
N ILE A 22 -44.32 30.03 23.16
CA ILE A 22 -43.54 29.77 24.37
C ILE A 22 -42.84 28.42 24.20
N TYR A 23 -41.51 28.40 24.14
CA TYR A 23 -40.72 27.17 24.27
C TYR A 23 -40.32 26.99 25.73
N ALA A 24 -40.69 25.85 26.31
CA ALA A 24 -40.32 25.44 27.65
C ALA A 24 -38.81 25.09 27.71
N ASP A 25 -38.15 25.52 28.78
CA ASP A 25 -36.76 25.22 29.10
C ASP A 25 -36.53 23.70 29.23
N VAL A 26 -35.78 23.13 28.30
CA VAL A 26 -35.17 21.81 28.43
C VAL A 26 -33.72 22.04 28.89
N PRO A 27 -33.26 21.46 30.01
CA PRO A 27 -31.91 21.69 30.49
C PRO A 27 -30.88 21.15 29.48
N ASP A 28 -29.92 22.02 29.11
CA ASP A 28 -28.76 21.71 28.27
C ASP A 28 -27.96 20.56 28.88
N ILE A 29 -28.14 19.35 28.34
CA ILE A 29 -27.16 18.29 28.48
C ILE A 29 -26.05 18.63 27.49
N ILE A 30 -25.05 19.38 27.96
CA ILE A 30 -23.77 19.53 27.25
C ILE A 30 -23.22 18.12 27.01
N PRO A 31 -23.09 17.64 25.76
CA PRO A 31 -22.36 16.41 25.52
C PRO A 31 -20.91 16.69 25.89
N SER A 32 -20.40 16.00 26.91
CA SER A 32 -18.96 16.00 27.15
C SER A 32 -18.32 15.43 25.89
N ASN A 33 -17.59 16.27 25.16
CA ASN A 33 -16.65 15.84 24.13
C ASN A 33 -15.47 15.14 24.84
N ALA A 34 -15.75 13.97 25.41
CA ALA A 34 -14.73 12.94 25.52
C ALA A 34 -14.48 12.48 24.08
N ALA A 35 -13.60 13.20 23.38
CA ALA A 35 -12.97 12.69 22.18
C ALA A 35 -12.46 11.29 22.54
N ARG A 36 -13.11 10.26 22.00
CA ARG A 36 -12.54 8.91 22.05
C ARG A 36 -11.17 9.08 21.41
N ASN A 37 -10.11 8.93 22.21
CA ASN A 37 -8.75 8.77 21.73
C ASN A 37 -8.74 7.48 20.90
N VAL A 38 -9.22 7.56 19.66
CA VAL A 38 -8.87 6.59 18.64
C VAL A 38 -7.37 6.79 18.47
N PRO A 39 -6.53 5.76 18.75
CA PRO A 39 -5.11 5.86 18.52
C PRO A 39 -4.91 6.39 17.09
N ARG A 40 -4.15 7.49 16.95
CA ARG A 40 -3.88 8.07 15.63
C ARG A 40 -3.35 6.94 14.74
N ALA A 41 -4.08 6.61 13.68
CA ALA A 41 -3.65 5.61 12.71
C ALA A 41 -2.23 5.94 12.26
N ALA A 42 -1.41 4.90 12.09
CA ALA A 42 -0.05 5.04 11.59
C ALA A 42 -0.01 5.90 10.32
N PRO A 43 0.99 6.78 10.12
CA PRO A 43 1.10 7.57 8.90
C PRO A 43 1.30 6.66 7.68
N PHE A 44 0.74 7.02 6.53
CA PHE A 44 0.96 6.25 5.29
C PHE A 44 2.41 6.24 4.81
N ILE A 45 3.25 7.16 5.30
CA ILE A 45 4.71 7.21 5.04
C ILE A 45 5.42 6.68 6.30
N PRO A 46 5.88 5.42 6.31
CA PRO A 46 6.54 4.82 7.46
C PRO A 46 7.85 5.52 7.81
N GLY A 47 8.10 5.77 9.10
CA GLY A 47 9.34 6.41 9.55
C GLY A 47 9.57 7.82 8.98
N GLY A 48 8.56 8.42 8.33
CA GLY A 48 8.67 9.74 7.70
C GLY A 48 9.47 9.77 6.40
N LYS A 49 9.84 8.60 5.84
CA LYS A 49 10.61 8.50 4.58
C LYS A 49 9.94 7.48 3.66
N LYS A 50 9.69 7.84 2.39
CA LYS A 50 9.05 6.91 1.44
C LYS A 50 9.95 5.71 1.13
N ALA A 51 11.26 5.95 1.06
CA ALA A 51 12.28 4.94 0.78
C ALA A 51 12.29 3.79 1.80
N GLY A 52 12.23 2.56 1.28
CA GLY A 52 12.32 1.32 2.04
C GLY A 52 13.17 0.25 1.36
N SER A 53 13.19 -0.94 1.96
CA SER A 53 13.90 -2.14 1.47
C SER A 53 12.99 -3.36 1.53
N ALA A 54 12.93 -4.10 0.42
CA ALA A 54 12.28 -5.41 0.34
C ALA A 54 13.39 -6.46 0.37
N GLY A 55 13.57 -7.06 1.54
CA GLY A 55 14.73 -7.85 1.92
C GLY A 55 15.73 -7.09 2.79
N GLY A 56 16.54 -7.86 3.53
CA GLY A 56 17.37 -7.35 4.63
C GLY A 56 18.84 -7.12 4.28
N ASN A 57 19.33 -7.59 3.12
CA ASN A 57 20.78 -7.66 2.87
C ASN A 57 21.43 -6.27 2.82
N ALA A 58 20.72 -5.28 2.27
CA ALA A 58 21.23 -3.93 2.09
C ALA A 58 20.83 -2.95 3.21
N VAL A 59 19.93 -3.35 4.11
CA VAL A 59 19.44 -2.50 5.22
C VAL A 59 20.57 -1.93 6.07
N PRO A 60 21.63 -2.69 6.46
CA PRO A 60 22.74 -2.13 7.24
C PRO A 60 23.45 -0.94 6.58
N PHE A 61 23.43 -0.87 5.24
CA PHE A 61 24.07 0.22 4.48
C PHE A 61 23.13 1.39 4.20
N TRP A 62 21.81 1.15 4.19
CA TRP A 62 20.81 2.14 3.81
C TRP A 62 20.04 2.73 4.98
N LYS A 63 20.04 2.09 6.16
CA LYS A 63 19.15 2.38 7.30
C LYS A 63 18.98 3.85 7.67
N GLU A 64 20.03 4.67 7.58
CA GLU A 64 19.95 6.11 7.91
C GLU A 64 19.02 6.89 6.96
N HIS A 65 18.76 6.36 5.77
CA HIS A 65 17.93 6.95 4.72
C HIS A 65 16.66 6.13 4.43
N LEU A 66 16.39 5.06 5.20
CA LEU A 66 15.17 4.27 5.08
C LEU A 66 14.15 4.69 6.15
N GLY A 67 12.87 4.67 5.77
CA GLY A 67 11.76 4.79 6.71
C GLY A 67 11.28 3.43 7.20
N TRP A 68 11.41 2.40 6.35
CA TRP A 68 10.87 1.07 6.60
C TRP A 68 11.57 -0.03 5.82
N TRP A 69 11.31 -1.27 6.22
CA TRP A 69 11.72 -2.46 5.50
C TRP A 69 10.80 -3.66 5.82
N TYR A 70 10.83 -4.68 4.97
CA TYR A 70 10.21 -5.98 5.24
C TYR A 70 11.01 -7.11 4.61
N ASP A 71 10.80 -8.35 5.05
CA ASP A 71 11.52 -9.54 4.58
C ASP A 71 10.57 -10.69 4.20
N TRP A 72 9.36 -10.35 3.77
CA TRP A 72 8.27 -11.28 3.45
C TRP A 72 7.84 -12.17 4.61
N THR A 73 8.25 -11.88 5.85
CA THR A 73 7.87 -12.64 7.03
C THR A 73 6.87 -11.88 7.91
N PRO A 74 6.20 -12.58 8.84
CA PRO A 74 5.31 -11.95 9.81
C PRO A 74 6.00 -10.98 10.78
N SER A 75 7.28 -11.19 11.06
CA SER A 75 8.03 -10.47 12.10
C SER A 75 9.46 -10.20 11.63
N PRO A 76 9.68 -9.18 10.79
CA PRO A 76 11.03 -8.73 10.48
C PRO A 76 11.78 -8.38 11.76
N HIS A 77 13.09 -8.62 11.78
CA HIS A 77 13.92 -8.27 12.94
C HIS A 77 13.97 -6.75 13.17
N SER A 78 14.19 -6.35 14.42
CA SER A 78 14.26 -4.93 14.76
C SER A 78 15.50 -4.28 14.18
N VAL A 79 15.33 -3.13 13.52
CA VAL A 79 16.41 -2.28 13.02
C VAL A 79 16.19 -0.88 13.61
N PRO A 80 17.10 -0.37 14.45
CA PRO A 80 16.94 0.95 15.05
C PRO A 80 16.73 2.04 13.98
N GLY A 81 15.68 2.84 14.14
CA GLY A 81 15.35 3.94 13.24
C GLY A 81 14.63 3.55 11.94
N VAL A 82 14.41 2.26 11.67
CA VAL A 82 13.73 1.78 10.47
C VAL A 82 12.54 0.91 10.86
N VAL A 83 11.34 1.26 10.39
CA VAL A 83 10.10 0.53 10.72
C VAL A 83 10.12 -0.86 10.08
N GLY A 84 9.97 -1.92 10.89
CA GLY A 84 9.72 -3.28 10.39
C GLY A 84 8.25 -3.47 10.02
N VAL A 85 7.98 -3.90 8.79
CA VAL A 85 6.61 -4.12 8.27
C VAL A 85 6.31 -5.62 8.19
N SER A 86 5.18 -6.02 8.80
CA SER A 86 4.72 -7.42 8.82
C SER A 86 4.10 -7.82 7.49
N MET A 87 4.17 -9.10 7.14
CA MET A 87 3.49 -9.66 5.98
C MET A 87 2.86 -11.03 6.28
N LEU A 88 1.62 -11.25 5.79
CA LEU A 88 1.09 -12.59 5.58
C LEU A 88 1.30 -12.99 4.12
N TRP A 89 2.40 -13.69 3.85
CA TRP A 89 2.87 -13.96 2.48
C TRP A 89 1.88 -14.77 1.64
N GLY A 90 1.25 -15.80 2.21
CA GLY A 90 0.35 -16.72 1.53
C GLY A 90 -0.56 -17.46 2.50
N ASN A 91 -1.09 -18.61 2.09
CA ASN A 91 -1.98 -19.45 2.91
C ASN A 91 -1.30 -20.70 3.49
N GLY A 92 0.02 -20.82 3.34
CA GLY A 92 0.80 -21.93 3.85
C GLY A 92 0.74 -23.21 3.02
N GLN A 93 0.23 -23.16 1.79
CA GLN A 93 -0.02 -24.33 0.94
C GLN A 93 0.84 -24.37 -0.33
N ASN A 94 1.65 -23.35 -0.62
CA ASN A 94 2.45 -23.28 -1.85
C ASN A 94 3.97 -23.36 -1.58
N GLY A 95 4.38 -24.16 -0.60
CA GLY A 95 5.78 -24.49 -0.32
C GLY A 95 6.14 -24.47 1.17
N PRO A 96 7.30 -25.03 1.55
CA PRO A 96 7.72 -25.05 2.94
C PRO A 96 7.96 -23.66 3.55
N ARG A 97 8.44 -22.67 2.79
CA ARG A 97 8.62 -21.31 3.34
C ARG A 97 7.28 -20.62 3.56
N ASP A 98 6.35 -20.75 2.61
CA ASP A 98 4.96 -20.31 2.78
C ASP A 98 4.33 -20.94 4.04
N SER A 99 4.41 -22.26 4.17
CA SER A 99 3.89 -23.00 5.33
C SER A 99 4.45 -22.48 6.65
N LYS A 100 5.76 -22.25 6.72
CA LYS A 100 6.42 -21.69 7.90
C LYS A 100 5.93 -20.26 8.19
N ARG A 101 5.88 -19.39 7.18
CA ARG A 101 5.43 -17.99 7.33
C ARG A 101 3.98 -17.93 7.81
N PHE A 102 3.09 -18.76 7.25
CA PHE A 102 1.70 -18.85 7.67
C PHE A 102 1.57 -19.32 9.13
N SER A 103 2.35 -20.33 9.53
CA SER A 103 2.39 -20.81 10.92
C SER A 103 2.89 -19.73 11.88
N ASP A 104 3.97 -19.04 11.53
CA ASP A 104 4.56 -18.00 12.38
C ASP A 104 3.65 -16.78 12.50
N PHE A 105 2.90 -16.45 11.43
CA PHE A 105 1.89 -15.40 11.47
C PHE A 105 0.79 -15.69 12.49
N GLY A 106 0.38 -16.96 12.60
CA GLY A 106 -0.58 -17.42 13.60
C GLY A 106 -0.09 -17.33 15.05
N LYS A 107 1.20 -17.06 15.27
CA LYS A 107 1.83 -16.93 16.59
C LYS A 107 2.07 -15.48 17.00
N LEU A 108 1.74 -14.50 16.15
CA LEU A 108 1.85 -13.08 16.48
C LEU A 108 1.00 -12.76 17.72
N THR A 109 1.63 -12.16 18.73
CA THR A 109 0.97 -11.69 19.96
C THR A 109 0.68 -10.20 19.91
N GLU A 110 1.51 -9.44 19.22
CA GLU A 110 1.40 -7.99 19.05
C GLU A 110 0.65 -7.61 17.78
N THR A 111 0.00 -6.45 17.80
CA THR A 111 -0.63 -5.88 16.60
C THR A 111 0.43 -5.09 15.84
N PRO A 112 0.85 -5.53 14.63
CA PRO A 112 1.86 -4.80 13.86
C PRO A 112 1.30 -3.44 13.42
N GLN A 113 2.16 -2.43 13.34
CA GLN A 113 1.74 -1.10 12.89
C GLN A 113 1.28 -1.11 11.42
N TYR A 114 2.00 -1.85 10.58
CA TYR A 114 1.70 -2.04 9.16
C TYR A 114 1.70 -3.54 8.85
N LEU A 115 0.72 -3.98 8.07
CA LEU A 115 0.56 -5.37 7.67
C LEU A 115 0.28 -5.47 6.17
N LEU A 116 1.23 -6.03 5.42
CA LEU A 116 1.08 -6.36 4.01
C LEU A 116 0.29 -7.67 3.83
N GLY A 117 -0.56 -7.69 2.81
CA GLY A 117 -1.28 -8.87 2.35
C GLY A 117 -0.43 -9.85 1.56
N PHE A 118 -1.10 -10.73 0.82
CA PHE A 118 -0.45 -11.84 0.11
C PHE A 118 0.49 -11.38 -1.01
N ASN A 119 1.59 -12.12 -1.18
CA ASN A 119 2.61 -11.88 -2.19
C ASN A 119 2.23 -12.56 -3.51
N GLU A 120 1.79 -11.81 -4.50
CA GLU A 120 1.52 -12.33 -5.85
C GLU A 120 0.60 -13.57 -5.87
N PRO A 121 -0.60 -13.49 -5.25
CA PRO A 121 -1.54 -14.61 -5.27
C PRO A 121 -2.02 -14.97 -6.68
N ASP A 122 -1.82 -14.09 -7.66
CA ASP A 122 -2.17 -14.27 -9.07
C ASP A 122 -1.10 -15.00 -9.90
N CYS A 123 0.10 -15.23 -9.35
CA CYS A 123 1.16 -16.01 -9.98
C CYS A 123 1.37 -17.39 -9.34
N LYS A 124 1.94 -18.29 -10.15
CA LYS A 124 2.36 -19.63 -9.73
C LYS A 124 3.84 -19.65 -9.39
N GLY A 125 4.27 -20.68 -8.67
CA GLY A 125 5.68 -20.94 -8.35
C GLY A 125 5.84 -21.26 -6.88
N GLN A 126 6.34 -22.45 -6.58
CA GLN A 126 6.51 -22.89 -5.19
C GLN A 126 7.50 -21.98 -4.45
N ASP A 127 7.06 -21.39 -3.33
CA ASP A 127 7.82 -20.41 -2.55
C ASP A 127 8.38 -19.22 -3.38
N THR A 128 7.73 -18.89 -4.50
CA THR A 128 8.04 -17.71 -5.35
C THR A 128 6.89 -16.70 -5.31
N SER A 129 5.66 -17.17 -5.52
CA SER A 129 4.42 -16.38 -5.47
C SER A 129 3.36 -17.17 -4.71
N ALA A 130 2.39 -16.52 -4.08
CA ALA A 130 1.48 -17.19 -3.15
C ALA A 130 0.50 -18.16 -3.83
N ASN A 131 0.19 -17.96 -5.12
CA ASN A 131 -0.65 -18.86 -5.93
C ASN A 131 -1.99 -19.21 -5.25
N MET A 132 -2.84 -18.21 -5.05
CA MET A 132 -4.09 -18.35 -4.30
C MET A 132 -5.31 -18.07 -5.19
N LYS A 133 -6.33 -18.92 -5.09
CA LYS A 133 -7.66 -18.59 -5.61
C LYS A 133 -8.28 -17.47 -4.79
N VAL A 134 -9.02 -16.56 -5.43
CA VAL A 134 -9.69 -15.43 -4.76
C VAL A 134 -10.55 -15.89 -3.59
N SER A 135 -11.33 -16.97 -3.73
CA SER A 135 -12.20 -17.46 -2.64
C SER A 135 -11.42 -17.88 -1.39
N ASN A 136 -10.30 -18.59 -1.56
CA ASN A 136 -9.43 -18.98 -0.45
C ASN A 136 -8.75 -17.74 0.17
N ALA A 137 -8.30 -16.79 -0.65
CA ALA A 137 -7.73 -15.55 -0.17
C ALA A 137 -8.71 -14.71 0.66
N VAL A 138 -9.98 -14.66 0.28
CA VAL A 138 -11.03 -13.96 1.05
C VAL A 138 -11.22 -14.61 2.42
N GLU A 139 -11.28 -15.93 2.48
CA GLU A 139 -11.39 -16.67 3.74
C GLU A 139 -10.19 -16.40 4.66
N VAL A 140 -8.97 -16.53 4.13
CA VAL A 140 -7.74 -16.29 4.89
C VAL A 140 -7.66 -14.82 5.33
N TRP A 141 -7.97 -13.87 4.44
CA TRP A 141 -7.96 -12.44 4.75
C TRP A 141 -8.88 -12.13 5.92
N ASN A 142 -10.13 -12.58 5.86
CA ASN A 142 -11.12 -12.33 6.89
C ASN A 142 -10.73 -12.96 8.23
N ASN A 143 -10.10 -14.14 8.21
CA ASN A 143 -9.73 -14.88 9.41
C ASN A 143 -8.37 -14.51 10.01
N ARG A 144 -7.48 -13.87 9.24
CA ARG A 144 -6.08 -13.64 9.63
C ARG A 144 -5.64 -12.19 9.51
N ILE A 145 -6.08 -11.44 8.51
CA ILE A 145 -5.61 -10.06 8.26
C ILE A 145 -6.60 -9.03 8.80
N ALA A 146 -7.88 -9.15 8.45
CA ALA A 146 -8.92 -8.21 8.86
C ALA A 146 -9.02 -7.93 10.38
N PRO A 147 -8.78 -8.92 11.28
CA PRO A 147 -8.75 -8.66 12.71
C PRO A 147 -7.66 -7.67 13.16
N TYR A 148 -6.54 -7.59 12.45
CA TYR A 148 -5.47 -6.63 12.73
C TYR A 148 -5.84 -5.20 12.31
N GLY A 149 -6.53 -5.04 11.18
CA GLY A 149 -7.09 -3.75 10.77
C GLY A 149 -8.05 -3.19 11.82
N SER A 150 -8.92 -4.07 12.35
CA SER A 150 -9.83 -3.72 13.46
C SER A 150 -9.11 -3.35 14.77
N LYS A 151 -7.84 -3.78 14.95
CA LYS A 151 -6.99 -3.44 16.10
C LYS A 151 -6.08 -2.22 15.83
N GLY A 152 -6.14 -1.63 14.64
CA GLY A 152 -5.42 -0.41 14.29
C GLY A 152 -4.18 -0.59 13.42
N SER A 153 -3.90 -1.81 12.93
CA SER A 153 -2.89 -1.99 11.88
C SER A 153 -3.33 -1.29 10.59
N LEU A 154 -2.40 -0.63 9.91
CA LEU A 154 -2.62 -0.15 8.55
C LEU A 154 -2.41 -1.31 7.57
N ILE A 155 -3.45 -1.67 6.83
CA ILE A 155 -3.49 -2.89 6.02
C ILE A 155 -3.14 -2.59 4.55
N GLY A 156 -2.15 -3.30 4.02
CA GLY A 156 -1.81 -3.30 2.60
C GLY A 156 -2.58 -4.37 1.84
N SER A 157 -3.03 -4.06 0.62
CA SER A 157 -3.62 -5.07 -0.26
C SER A 157 -2.65 -6.22 -0.56
N PRO A 158 -3.12 -7.37 -1.09
CA PRO A 158 -2.24 -8.27 -1.83
C PRO A 158 -1.58 -7.54 -3.01
N ALA A 159 -0.32 -7.85 -3.32
CA ALA A 159 0.43 -7.25 -4.43
C ALA A 159 0.44 -8.21 -5.63
N MET A 160 0.14 -7.74 -6.84
CA MET A 160 -0.09 -8.59 -8.02
C MET A 160 1.15 -8.70 -8.91
N CYS A 161 1.50 -9.92 -9.34
CA CYS A 161 2.59 -10.12 -10.30
C CYS A 161 2.22 -9.62 -11.71
N MET A 162 0.91 -9.60 -12.04
CA MET A 162 0.42 -9.18 -13.35
C MET A 162 0.44 -7.65 -13.52
N GLN A 163 0.91 -6.89 -12.52
CA GLN A 163 1.05 -5.43 -12.57
C GLN A 163 -0.27 -4.76 -13.00
N LYS A 164 -0.29 -3.74 -13.87
CA LYS A 164 -1.54 -3.14 -14.39
C LYS A 164 -2.51 -4.11 -15.10
N ASP A 165 -2.05 -5.29 -15.52
CA ASP A 165 -2.85 -6.26 -16.27
C ASP A 165 -3.58 -7.26 -15.34
N GLU A 166 -3.52 -7.03 -14.02
CA GLU A 166 -4.19 -7.85 -13.03
C GLU A 166 -5.71 -7.84 -13.17
N LYS A 167 -6.30 -8.99 -12.86
CA LYS A 167 -7.76 -9.17 -12.71
C LYS A 167 -8.14 -9.77 -11.36
N TRP A 168 -7.14 -10.22 -10.61
CA TRP A 168 -7.32 -10.97 -9.39
C TRP A 168 -7.72 -10.02 -8.25
N LEU A 169 -7.04 -8.88 -8.12
CA LEU A 169 -7.30 -7.91 -7.07
C LEU A 169 -8.65 -7.24 -7.28
N LYS A 170 -9.06 -7.01 -8.54
CA LYS A 170 -10.42 -6.55 -8.87
C LYS A 170 -11.50 -7.49 -8.32
N LYS A 171 -11.33 -8.80 -8.53
CA LYS A 171 -12.28 -9.81 -8.04
C LYS A 171 -12.25 -9.93 -6.51
N PHE A 172 -11.06 -9.81 -5.92
CA PHE A 172 -10.88 -9.81 -4.48
C PHE A 172 -11.54 -8.59 -3.81
N ASN A 173 -11.40 -7.39 -4.40
CA ASN A 173 -12.04 -6.16 -3.93
C ASN A 173 -13.57 -6.25 -3.93
N ALA A 174 -14.13 -6.94 -4.92
CA ALA A 174 -15.57 -7.10 -5.07
C ALA A 174 -16.16 -8.16 -4.11
N ALA A 175 -15.32 -8.87 -3.36
CA ALA A 175 -15.76 -9.87 -2.39
C ALA A 175 -16.07 -9.24 -1.01
N SER A 176 -16.77 -10.00 -0.16
CA SER A 176 -17.12 -9.57 1.20
C SER A 176 -15.91 -9.67 2.14
N LEU A 177 -15.13 -8.59 2.23
CA LEU A 177 -14.02 -8.45 3.18
C LEU A 177 -14.54 -7.86 4.51
N LEU A 178 -14.18 -8.47 5.64
CA LEU A 178 -14.53 -7.97 6.98
C LEU A 178 -13.84 -6.64 7.31
N HIS A 179 -12.70 -6.38 6.68
CA HIS A 179 -11.99 -5.11 6.69
C HIS A 179 -11.33 -4.95 5.31
N SER A 180 -11.53 -3.83 4.63
CA SER A 180 -10.82 -3.54 3.37
C SER A 180 -9.34 -3.20 3.66
N TRP A 181 -8.50 -3.09 2.64
CA TRP A 181 -7.15 -2.55 2.85
C TRP A 181 -7.18 -1.02 2.93
N ASP A 182 -6.13 -0.42 3.50
CA ASP A 182 -5.98 1.03 3.65
C ASP A 182 -5.08 1.62 2.57
N PHE A 183 -4.07 0.87 2.11
CA PHE A 183 -3.19 1.25 0.99
C PHE A 183 -3.03 0.09 0.00
N THR A 184 -2.85 0.42 -1.27
CA THR A 184 -2.69 -0.56 -2.34
C THR A 184 -1.22 -0.88 -2.51
N ALA A 185 -0.83 -2.12 -2.21
CA ALA A 185 0.52 -2.63 -2.43
C ALA A 185 0.67 -3.11 -3.88
N ILE A 186 1.74 -2.68 -4.56
CA ILE A 186 2.00 -3.01 -5.96
C ILE A 186 3.45 -3.42 -6.17
N HIS A 187 3.68 -4.31 -7.14
CA HIS A 187 5.01 -4.64 -7.66
C HIS A 187 5.18 -3.97 -9.03
N ILE A 188 6.34 -3.37 -9.29
CA ILE A 188 6.65 -2.71 -10.57
C ILE A 188 7.92 -3.30 -11.17
N TYR A 189 7.75 -4.02 -12.28
CA TYR A 189 8.84 -4.61 -13.05
C TYR A 189 8.74 -4.12 -14.49
N LYS A 190 9.46 -3.03 -14.79
CA LYS A 190 9.36 -2.29 -16.07
C LYS A 190 10.73 -1.85 -16.57
N PRO A 191 10.93 -1.72 -17.90
CA PRO A 191 12.22 -1.32 -18.44
C PRO A 191 12.39 0.22 -18.50
N ASP A 192 11.31 0.97 -18.32
CA ASP A 192 11.27 2.43 -18.45
C ASP A 192 10.21 3.08 -17.53
N MET A 193 10.27 4.40 -17.38
CA MET A 193 9.37 5.17 -16.51
C MET A 193 7.94 5.30 -17.04
N ALA A 194 7.71 5.14 -18.34
CA ALA A 194 6.36 5.16 -18.89
C ALA A 194 5.57 3.93 -18.41
N GLY A 195 6.22 2.76 -18.38
CA GLY A 195 5.66 1.55 -17.77
C GLY A 195 5.42 1.71 -16.27
N VAL A 196 6.38 2.29 -15.54
CA VAL A 196 6.24 2.55 -14.09
C VAL A 196 5.04 3.44 -13.81
N GLN A 197 4.91 4.56 -14.53
CA GLN A 197 3.79 5.49 -14.36
C GLN A 197 2.45 4.83 -14.74
N ALA A 198 2.41 4.01 -15.79
CA ALA A 198 1.20 3.32 -16.21
C ALA A 198 0.66 2.35 -15.14
N ASP A 199 1.54 1.68 -14.39
CA ASP A 199 1.12 0.86 -13.25
C ASP A 199 0.55 1.74 -12.13
N ILE A 200 1.25 2.80 -11.73
CA ILE A 200 0.77 3.72 -10.69
C ILE A 200 -0.61 4.29 -11.05
N ASP A 201 -0.77 4.77 -12.28
CA ASP A 201 -2.03 5.34 -12.77
C ASP A 201 -3.16 4.31 -12.77
N TYR A 202 -2.87 3.08 -13.19
CA TYR A 202 -3.85 1.99 -13.18
C TYR A 202 -4.38 1.72 -11.76
N TYR A 203 -3.48 1.54 -10.80
CA TYR A 203 -3.88 1.20 -9.43
C TYR A 203 -4.57 2.38 -8.74
N TRP A 204 -4.07 3.60 -8.93
CA TRP A 204 -4.71 4.80 -8.39
C TRP A 204 -6.13 4.98 -8.96
N LYS A 205 -6.28 4.92 -10.29
CA LYS A 205 -7.59 5.06 -10.95
C LYS A 205 -8.58 3.95 -10.58
N THR A 206 -8.08 2.73 -10.36
CA THR A 206 -8.93 1.57 -10.07
C THR A 206 -9.37 1.52 -8.60
N TYR A 207 -8.48 1.86 -7.65
CA TYR A 207 -8.71 1.64 -6.23
C TYR A 207 -8.80 2.90 -5.38
N GLY A 208 -8.32 4.06 -5.88
CA GLY A 208 -8.45 5.36 -5.21
C GLY A 208 -7.80 5.44 -3.83
N LYS A 209 -6.78 4.63 -3.56
CA LYS A 209 -6.09 4.53 -2.27
C LYS A 209 -4.60 4.83 -2.41
N PRO A 210 -3.93 5.33 -1.35
CA PRO A 210 -2.49 5.54 -1.37
C PRO A 210 -1.73 4.27 -1.79
N ILE A 211 -0.61 4.44 -2.49
CA ILE A 211 0.14 3.34 -3.10
C ILE A 211 1.43 3.11 -2.33
N TRP A 212 1.70 1.83 -2.05
CA TRP A 212 3.01 1.35 -1.63
C TRP A 212 3.59 0.46 -2.73
N ILE A 213 4.75 0.84 -3.25
CA ILE A 213 5.48 0.03 -4.24
C ILE A 213 6.37 -0.93 -3.46
N THR A 214 5.84 -2.09 -3.09
CA THR A 214 6.51 -3.00 -2.16
C THR A 214 7.66 -3.75 -2.81
N GLU A 215 7.68 -3.86 -4.13
CA GLU A 215 8.85 -4.32 -4.88
C GLU A 215 8.96 -3.54 -6.18
N PHE A 216 10.18 -3.22 -6.60
CA PHE A 216 10.43 -2.72 -7.94
C PHE A 216 11.73 -3.27 -8.54
N GLY A 217 11.78 -3.35 -9.87
CA GLY A 217 12.96 -3.79 -10.61
C GLY A 217 12.97 -3.35 -12.08
N CYS A 218 14.16 -3.13 -12.64
CA CYS A 218 14.33 -2.92 -14.08
C CYS A 218 14.21 -4.27 -14.80
N VAL A 219 13.10 -4.49 -15.50
CA VAL A 219 12.79 -5.75 -16.19
C VAL A 219 12.07 -5.47 -17.50
N TYR A 220 12.48 -6.14 -18.58
CA TYR A 220 11.70 -6.25 -19.81
C TYR A 220 10.58 -7.28 -19.62
N ASP A 221 9.46 -6.84 -19.05
CA ASP A 221 8.31 -7.66 -18.66
C ASP A 221 7.60 -8.31 -19.84
N GLN A 222 7.48 -7.59 -20.97
CA GLN A 222 6.83 -8.09 -22.18
C GLN A 222 7.70 -9.11 -22.97
N GLN A 223 8.97 -9.26 -22.61
CA GLN A 223 9.93 -10.15 -23.28
C GLN A 223 10.28 -11.35 -22.39
N GLY A 224 9.25 -12.04 -21.89
CA GLY A 224 9.43 -13.23 -21.05
C GLY A 224 10.03 -12.93 -19.67
N PHE A 225 9.80 -11.73 -19.14
CA PHE A 225 10.34 -11.27 -17.85
C PHE A 225 11.88 -11.33 -17.81
N THR A 226 12.53 -10.61 -18.72
CA THR A 226 14.01 -10.58 -18.81
C THR A 226 14.56 -9.41 -17.99
N PRO A 227 15.33 -9.63 -16.91
CA PRO A 227 15.89 -8.54 -16.12
C PRO A 227 16.86 -7.69 -16.93
N CYS A 228 16.90 -6.38 -16.67
CA CYS A 228 17.93 -5.51 -17.21
C CYS A 228 19.32 -6.00 -16.74
N SER A 229 20.30 -6.01 -17.63
CA SER A 229 21.67 -6.47 -17.33
C SER A 229 22.73 -5.39 -17.50
N GLN A 230 22.43 -4.33 -18.25
CA GLN A 230 23.38 -3.24 -18.50
C GLN A 230 23.40 -2.28 -17.31
N GLN A 231 24.53 -2.23 -16.61
CA GLN A 231 24.68 -1.44 -15.37
C GLN A 231 24.36 0.05 -15.55
N THR A 232 24.74 0.65 -16.69
CA THR A 232 24.41 2.05 -17.00
C THR A 232 22.91 2.29 -17.12
N GLN A 233 22.18 1.37 -17.75
CA GLN A 233 20.71 1.40 -17.83
C GLN A 233 20.10 1.27 -16.43
N ILE A 234 20.52 0.26 -15.66
CA ILE A 234 20.00 0.01 -14.31
C ILE A 234 20.23 1.23 -13.42
N ASN A 235 21.43 1.81 -13.46
CA ASN A 235 21.75 2.99 -12.66
C ASN A 235 20.85 4.18 -13.00
N GLN A 236 20.59 4.41 -14.30
CA GLN A 236 19.71 5.49 -14.73
C GLN A 236 18.28 5.23 -14.30
N TRP A 237 17.79 4.01 -14.53
CA TRP A 237 16.46 3.58 -14.14
C TRP A 237 16.22 3.76 -12.63
N ILE A 238 17.18 3.38 -11.77
CA ILE A 238 17.07 3.54 -10.31
C ILE A 238 16.93 5.01 -9.92
N ARG A 239 17.72 5.91 -10.52
CA ARG A 239 17.64 7.35 -10.24
C ARG A 239 16.28 7.91 -10.65
N ASP A 240 15.84 7.57 -11.85
CA ASP A 240 14.58 8.08 -12.41
C ASP A 240 13.37 7.55 -11.63
N ALA A 241 13.38 6.27 -11.24
CA ALA A 241 12.33 5.66 -10.42
C ALA A 241 12.22 6.33 -9.05
N VAL A 242 13.34 6.54 -8.35
CA VAL A 242 13.35 7.22 -7.05
C VAL A 242 12.84 8.65 -7.18
N ASP A 243 13.33 9.41 -8.16
CA ASP A 243 12.87 10.79 -8.37
C ASP A 243 11.37 10.82 -8.72
N LEU A 244 10.86 9.85 -9.49
CA LEU A 244 9.42 9.72 -9.76
C LEU A 244 8.62 9.42 -8.49
N PHE A 245 9.04 8.43 -7.69
CA PHE A 245 8.29 8.00 -6.50
C PHE A 245 8.25 9.08 -5.41
N GLU A 246 9.34 9.82 -5.23
CA GLU A 246 9.38 10.91 -4.26
C GLU A 246 8.45 12.06 -4.66
N ASN A 247 8.40 12.42 -5.95
CA ASN A 247 7.56 13.50 -6.45
C ASN A 247 6.11 13.11 -6.76
N ASN A 248 5.77 11.81 -6.75
CA ASN A 248 4.40 11.35 -6.98
C ASN A 248 3.57 11.42 -5.68
N GLU A 249 2.47 12.17 -5.70
CA GLU A 249 1.61 12.41 -4.53
C GLU A 249 0.77 11.18 -4.11
N HIS A 250 0.60 10.19 -4.99
CA HIS A 250 -0.15 8.96 -4.69
C HIS A 250 0.74 7.88 -4.08
N VAL A 251 2.06 7.95 -4.30
CA VAL A 251 3.06 7.00 -3.78
C VAL A 251 3.51 7.45 -2.38
N MET A 252 3.20 6.65 -1.36
CA MET A 252 3.55 6.93 0.03
C MET A 252 4.75 6.13 0.53
N ALA A 253 5.11 5.05 -0.19
CA ALA A 253 6.24 4.22 0.16
C ALA A 253 6.72 3.44 -1.07
N TYR A 254 8.02 3.15 -1.15
CA TYR A 254 8.60 2.29 -2.18
C TYR A 254 9.78 1.50 -1.63
N ALA A 255 10.03 0.28 -2.12
CA ALA A 255 11.08 -0.58 -1.60
C ALA A 255 11.88 -1.28 -2.71
N TYR A 256 13.20 -1.08 -2.68
CA TYR A 256 14.13 -1.79 -3.56
C TYR A 256 14.17 -3.26 -3.15
N THR A 257 13.92 -4.16 -4.10
CA THR A 257 13.93 -5.60 -3.83
C THR A 257 15.29 -6.24 -4.02
N ASP A 258 15.71 -7.04 -3.06
CA ASP A 258 16.79 -8.02 -3.20
C ASP A 258 16.29 -9.44 -3.56
N GLY A 259 15.00 -9.54 -3.91
CA GLY A 259 14.34 -10.76 -4.36
C GLY A 259 15.05 -11.46 -5.52
N GLY A 260 14.86 -12.77 -5.59
CA GLY A 260 15.50 -13.62 -6.61
C GLY A 260 14.98 -13.34 -8.03
N GLY A 261 15.74 -13.80 -9.04
CA GLY A 261 15.29 -13.77 -10.44
C GLY A 261 15.57 -12.48 -11.22
N LEU A 262 16.18 -11.46 -10.60
CA LEU A 262 16.44 -10.16 -11.23
C LEU A 262 17.86 -9.99 -11.81
N GLY A 263 18.64 -11.07 -11.87
CA GLY A 263 20.00 -11.05 -12.38
C GLY A 263 21.02 -10.39 -11.43
N GLN A 264 22.31 -10.68 -11.66
CA GLN A 264 23.39 -10.25 -10.76
C GLN A 264 23.61 -8.73 -10.74
N ALA A 265 23.36 -8.05 -11.86
CA ALA A 265 23.52 -6.60 -11.96
C ALA A 265 22.49 -5.84 -11.10
N TRP A 266 21.32 -6.42 -10.82
CA TRP A 266 20.30 -5.80 -9.98
C TRP A 266 20.59 -5.93 -8.48
N LEU A 267 21.20 -7.02 -8.02
CA LEU A 267 21.34 -7.28 -6.58
C LEU A 267 22.02 -6.11 -5.86
N PRO A 268 21.48 -5.62 -4.72
CA PRO A 268 21.99 -4.41 -4.07
C PRO A 268 23.29 -4.63 -3.31
N THR A 269 23.63 -5.88 -3.03
CA THR A 269 24.86 -6.26 -2.35
C THR A 269 25.61 -7.32 -3.14
N LYS A 270 26.92 -7.37 -2.94
CA LYS A 270 27.82 -8.43 -3.39
C LYS A 270 28.57 -9.02 -2.21
N ASN A 271 29.43 -10.01 -2.46
CA ASN A 271 30.24 -10.66 -1.43
C ASN A 271 29.39 -11.19 -0.26
N ASN A 272 28.26 -11.83 -0.57
CA ASN A 272 27.29 -12.37 0.40
C ASN A 272 26.77 -11.31 1.38
N GLY A 273 26.38 -10.14 0.88
CA GLY A 273 25.82 -9.07 1.72
C GLY A 273 26.87 -8.20 2.42
N LYS A 274 28.17 -8.45 2.23
CA LYS A 274 29.24 -7.71 2.93
C LYS A 274 29.56 -6.35 2.34
N GLU A 275 29.19 -6.12 1.07
CA GLU A 275 29.46 -4.87 0.37
C GLU A 275 28.28 -4.47 -0.51
N LEU A 276 28.03 -3.17 -0.64
CA LEU A 276 27.12 -2.67 -1.66
C LEU A 276 27.66 -2.95 -3.08
N SER A 277 26.77 -3.42 -3.95
CA SER A 277 27.01 -3.45 -5.40
C SER A 277 26.95 -2.03 -5.98
N GLU A 278 27.18 -1.90 -7.29
CA GLU A 278 26.98 -0.62 -7.96
C GLU A 278 25.52 -0.16 -7.92
N SER A 279 24.57 -1.05 -8.21
CA SER A 279 23.13 -0.78 -8.10
C SER A 279 22.74 -0.37 -6.69
N GLY A 280 23.28 -1.03 -5.66
CA GLY A 280 22.99 -0.67 -4.29
C GLY A 280 23.59 0.67 -3.84
N LYS A 281 24.75 1.06 -4.39
CA LYS A 281 25.30 2.41 -4.22
C LYS A 281 24.46 3.45 -4.94
N THR A 282 23.94 3.13 -6.13
CA THR A 282 23.07 4.03 -6.89
C THR A 282 21.77 4.29 -6.14
N TYR A 283 21.10 3.26 -5.60
CA TYR A 283 19.89 3.45 -4.80
C TYR A 283 20.17 4.30 -3.56
N LEU A 284 21.24 4.00 -2.81
CA LEU A 284 21.66 4.80 -1.65
C LEU A 284 21.89 6.28 -2.01
N SER A 285 22.56 6.54 -3.12
CA SER A 285 22.82 7.90 -3.61
C SER A 285 21.53 8.62 -4.00
N ALA A 286 20.58 7.91 -4.62
CA ALA A 286 19.31 8.48 -5.05
C ALA A 286 18.43 8.88 -3.85
N ILE A 287 18.25 7.99 -2.86
CA ILE A 287 17.40 8.27 -1.69
C ILE A 287 17.99 9.35 -0.76
N ARG A 288 19.33 9.50 -0.73
CA ARG A 288 20.04 10.56 -0.01
C ARG A 288 19.69 11.98 -0.44
N LYS A 289 19.13 12.16 -1.62
CA LYS A 289 18.69 13.49 -2.09
C LYS A 289 17.49 14.01 -1.26
N TYR A 290 16.73 13.12 -0.65
CA TYR A 290 15.46 13.43 0.01
C TYR A 290 15.53 13.31 1.54
N HIS A 291 16.47 12.51 2.08
CA HIS A 291 16.60 12.24 3.52
C HIS A 291 18.05 12.02 3.95
#